data_AF-A0A452CBH4-F1
#
_entry.id   AF-A0A452CBH4-F1
#
_cell.length_a   1.000
_cell.length_b   1.000
_cell.length_c   1.000
_cell.angle_alpha   90.00
_cell.angle_beta   90.00
_cell.angle_gamma   90.00
#
_symmetry.space_group_name_H-M   'P 1'
#
loop_
_entity.id
_entity.type
_entity.pdbx_description
1 polymer ?
#
loop_
_entity_poly.entity_id
_entity_poly.type
_entity_poly.pdbx_seq_one_letter_code
_entity_poly.pdbx_strand_id
1 'polypeptide(L)'
;MNNLNDPPNWNIRPSSRADGGDGSRWNYALLVPMLGLAAFRWIWSRESRKEIEKEREAYHQRTAAFQQDHKAKYHATISESRRAVAQLSLELEKEQKRMTSYGEALISQECKMVEEKKLLEQERARVLQEKGQPLRSAYLSCLDKEEDWQRRARLLLREFEDALTERQSIYGSLVLPRHKRLEIKKSLLVRASTDPVAADLEMAAGLTDIFKHDTYCGDVWNTNKRHNGRLMWLYLRYWELMVELKKFTNVERAILEK
;
A
#
# COMPACT_ATOMS: atom_id res chain seq x y z
N MET A 1 -20.49 75.17 17.57
CA MET A 1 -21.95 75.28 17.31
C MET A 1 -22.54 76.06 18.47
N ASN A 2 -23.16 77.20 18.14
CA ASN A 2 -23.40 78.31 19.06
C ASN A 2 -24.62 78.09 19.96
N ASN A 3 -24.47 78.50 21.21
CA ASN A 3 -25.44 78.50 22.29
C ASN A 3 -26.44 79.66 22.07
N LEU A 4 -27.74 79.36 21.96
CA LEU A 4 -28.81 80.28 21.51
C LEU A 4 -29.73 80.76 22.66
N ASN A 5 -29.24 80.77 23.90
CA ASN A 5 -30.06 80.92 25.10
C ASN A 5 -29.91 82.25 25.86
N ASP A 6 -29.68 83.38 25.18
CA ASP A 6 -29.73 84.71 25.80
C ASP A 6 -30.54 85.71 24.94
N PRO A 7 -31.75 86.13 25.35
CA PRO A 7 -32.43 87.28 24.76
C PRO A 7 -32.00 88.62 25.43
N PRO A 8 -31.87 89.71 24.64
CA PRO A 8 -31.34 91.00 25.11
C PRO A 8 -32.31 91.75 26.03
N ASN A 9 -31.74 92.35 27.07
CA ASN A 9 -32.37 93.18 28.11
C ASN A 9 -33.02 94.45 27.51
N TRP A 10 -34.35 94.46 27.37
CA TRP A 10 -35.12 95.67 27.03
C TRP A 10 -35.62 96.38 28.30
N ASN A 11 -34.75 97.21 28.89
CA ASN A 11 -35.09 98.12 29.97
C ASN A 11 -35.66 99.44 29.41
N ILE A 12 -36.97 99.50 29.20
CA ILE A 12 -37.67 100.77 28.93
C ILE A 12 -38.04 101.39 30.28
N ARG A 13 -37.34 102.45 30.71
CA ARG A 13 -37.76 103.33 31.81
C ARG A 13 -38.78 104.34 31.29
N PRO A 14 -39.97 104.49 31.90
CA PRO A 14 -40.79 105.67 31.69
C PRO A 14 -40.27 106.80 32.58
N SER A 15 -39.86 107.90 31.95
CA SER A 15 -39.54 109.17 32.59
C SER A 15 -40.79 109.78 33.26
N SER A 16 -40.68 110.15 34.54
CA SER A 16 -41.70 110.87 35.30
C SER A 16 -41.33 112.35 35.44
N ARG A 17 -42.05 113.25 34.76
CA ARG A 17 -42.37 114.58 35.31
C ARG A 17 -43.51 115.29 34.56
N ALA A 18 -44.54 115.65 35.35
CA ALA A 18 -45.56 116.69 35.17
C ALA A 18 -46.53 116.54 33.97
N ASP A 19 -47.82 116.83 34.03
CA ASP A 19 -48.69 117.43 35.04
C ASP A 19 -50.17 117.12 34.66
N GLY A 20 -51.08 117.22 35.63
CA GLY A 20 -52.52 117.51 35.50
C GLY A 20 -53.39 116.89 34.38
N GLY A 21 -54.33 116.02 34.79
CA GLY A 21 -55.76 116.25 34.52
C GLY A 21 -56.37 115.84 33.17
N ASP A 22 -57.09 114.71 33.23
CA ASP A 22 -58.41 114.44 32.61
C ASP A 22 -58.52 113.75 31.22
N GLY A 23 -59.38 112.71 31.15
CA GLY A 23 -60.08 112.32 29.91
C GLY A 23 -59.64 111.07 29.11
N SER A 24 -59.68 109.86 29.68
CA SER A 24 -59.41 108.58 28.98
C SER A 24 -60.49 108.16 27.95
N ARG A 25 -60.26 108.38 26.64
CA ARG A 25 -61.14 107.86 25.56
C ARG A 25 -60.44 107.05 24.46
N TRP A 26 -59.11 106.98 24.45
CA TRP A 26 -58.31 106.31 23.40
C TRP A 26 -57.79 104.90 23.73
N ASN A 27 -58.00 104.39 24.96
CA ASN A 27 -57.44 103.09 25.38
C ASN A 27 -58.21 101.86 24.81
N TYR A 28 -59.50 101.98 24.49
CA TYR A 28 -60.31 100.85 24.02
C TYR A 28 -60.00 100.43 22.57
N ALA A 29 -59.59 101.36 21.71
CA ALA A 29 -59.29 101.09 20.30
C ALA A 29 -58.02 100.25 20.10
N LEU A 30 -57.08 100.30 21.04
CA LEU A 30 -55.87 99.46 21.05
C LEU A 30 -56.07 98.16 21.84
N LEU A 31 -56.92 98.16 22.88
CA LEU A 31 -57.21 96.97 23.69
C LEU A 31 -57.99 95.89 22.93
N VAL A 32 -58.97 96.26 22.11
CA VAL A 32 -59.83 95.29 21.40
C VAL A 32 -59.06 94.46 20.35
N PRO A 33 -58.23 95.04 19.48
CA PRO A 33 -57.39 94.27 18.56
C PRO A 33 -56.35 93.40 19.27
N MET A 34 -55.78 93.88 20.38
CA MET A 34 -54.80 93.14 21.17
C MET A 34 -55.43 91.93 21.87
N LEU A 35 -56.65 92.06 22.38
CA LEU A 35 -57.43 90.96 22.95
C LEU A 35 -57.83 89.93 21.89
N GLY A 36 -58.24 90.37 20.69
CA GLY A 36 -58.53 89.48 19.56
C GLY A 36 -57.32 88.68 19.09
N LEU A 37 -56.15 89.32 18.99
CA LEU A 37 -54.88 88.66 18.68
C LEU A 37 -54.44 87.70 19.78
N ALA A 38 -54.61 88.05 21.05
CA ALA A 38 -54.32 87.16 22.17
C ALA A 38 -55.23 85.91 22.16
N ALA A 39 -56.53 86.09 21.89
CA ALA A 39 -57.48 85.00 21.77
C ALA A 39 -57.19 84.11 20.54
N PHE A 40 -56.86 84.69 19.39
CA PHE A 40 -56.47 83.93 18.19
C PHE A 40 -55.16 83.17 18.41
N ARG A 41 -54.15 83.81 19.02
CA ARG A 41 -52.88 83.17 19.39
C ARG A 41 -53.09 82.06 20.42
N TRP A 42 -54.05 82.21 21.33
CA TRP A 42 -54.42 81.16 22.29
C TRP A 42 -55.15 79.98 21.62
N ILE A 43 -56.12 80.24 20.74
CA ILE A 43 -56.84 79.20 19.97
C ILE A 43 -55.87 78.45 19.05
N TRP A 44 -55.03 79.16 18.29
CA TRP A 44 -54.03 78.56 17.40
C TRP A 44 -52.96 77.80 18.20
N SER A 45 -52.45 78.36 19.28
CA SER A 45 -51.50 77.66 20.17
C SER A 45 -52.10 76.42 20.83
N ARG A 46 -53.42 76.40 21.07
CA ARG A 46 -54.12 75.23 21.63
C ARG A 46 -54.28 74.14 20.58
N GLU A 47 -54.65 74.47 19.36
CA GLU A 47 -54.84 73.47 18.31
C GLU A 47 -53.50 72.92 17.78
N SER A 48 -52.50 73.79 17.57
CA SER A 48 -51.14 73.33 17.25
C SER A 48 -50.54 72.45 18.36
N ARG A 49 -50.83 72.73 19.64
CA ARG A 49 -50.38 71.86 20.74
C ARG A 49 -50.98 70.46 20.66
N LYS A 50 -52.27 70.32 20.34
CA LYS A 50 -52.89 69.00 20.17
C LYS A 50 -52.30 68.23 18.98
N GLU A 51 -52.00 68.91 17.89
CA GLU A 51 -51.44 68.27 16.69
C GLU A 51 -50.00 67.80 16.93
N ILE A 52 -49.19 68.65 17.59
CA ILE A 52 -47.85 68.30 18.07
C ILE A 52 -47.90 67.13 19.06
N GLU A 53 -48.87 67.12 19.99
CA GLU A 53 -49.04 66.02 20.95
C GLU A 53 -49.41 64.71 20.24
N LYS A 54 -50.36 64.74 19.30
CA LYS A 54 -50.72 63.55 18.51
C LYS A 54 -49.55 63.01 17.70
N GLU A 55 -48.78 63.87 17.04
CA GLU A 55 -47.60 63.43 16.29
C GLU A 55 -46.49 62.91 17.21
N ARG A 56 -46.29 63.53 18.38
CA ARG A 56 -45.36 63.04 19.40
C ARG A 56 -45.77 61.67 19.91
N GLU A 57 -47.04 61.46 20.23
CA GLU A 57 -47.56 60.16 20.66
C GLU A 57 -47.40 59.11 19.56
N ALA A 58 -47.73 59.45 18.31
CA ALA A 58 -47.54 58.54 17.16
C ALA A 58 -46.07 58.21 16.93
N TYR A 59 -45.15 59.17 17.08
CA TYR A 59 -43.72 58.95 16.98
C TYR A 59 -43.20 58.07 18.14
N HIS A 60 -43.64 58.33 19.37
CA HIS A 60 -43.32 57.50 20.53
C HIS A 60 -43.82 56.06 20.37
N GLN A 61 -45.04 55.87 19.86
CA GLN A 61 -45.57 54.54 19.57
C GLN A 61 -44.76 53.82 18.48
N ARG A 62 -44.43 54.50 17.38
CA ARG A 62 -43.62 53.92 16.28
C ARG A 62 -42.22 53.54 16.73
N THR A 63 -41.58 54.40 17.52
CA THR A 63 -40.23 54.11 18.06
C THR A 63 -40.26 52.97 19.06
N ALA A 64 -41.27 52.90 19.94
CA ALA A 64 -41.44 51.78 20.86
C ALA A 64 -41.69 50.46 20.11
N ALA A 65 -42.58 50.45 19.10
CA ALA A 65 -42.87 49.28 18.28
C ALA A 65 -41.63 48.81 17.50
N PHE A 66 -40.89 49.75 16.89
CA PHE A 66 -39.64 49.45 16.19
C PHE A 66 -38.59 48.85 17.14
N GLN A 67 -38.42 49.42 18.34
CA GLN A 67 -37.49 48.88 19.33
C GLN A 67 -37.89 47.48 19.80
N GLN A 68 -39.19 47.22 19.97
CA GLN A 68 -39.69 45.91 20.40
C GLN A 68 -39.52 44.85 19.31
N ASP A 69 -39.86 45.15 18.05
CA ASP A 69 -39.65 44.26 16.90
C ASP A 69 -38.17 43.96 16.69
N HIS A 70 -37.32 44.99 16.79
CA HIS A 70 -35.88 44.81 16.71
C HIS A 70 -35.39 43.88 17.83
N LYS A 71 -35.73 44.14 19.09
CA LYS A 71 -35.36 43.24 20.20
C LYS A 71 -35.85 41.81 19.98
N ALA A 72 -37.09 41.62 19.49
CA ALA A 72 -37.64 40.30 19.18
C ALA A 72 -36.81 39.58 18.10
N LYS A 73 -36.44 40.28 17.02
CA LYS A 73 -35.58 39.74 15.95
C LYS A 73 -34.20 39.33 16.48
N TYR A 74 -33.55 40.16 17.30
CA TYR A 74 -32.25 39.80 17.90
C TYR A 74 -32.36 38.56 18.79
N HIS A 75 -33.38 38.49 19.64
CA HIS A 75 -33.60 37.32 20.48
C HIS A 75 -33.90 36.07 19.65
N ALA A 76 -34.67 36.18 18.57
CA ALA A 76 -34.92 35.08 17.64
C ALA A 76 -33.60 34.59 17.02
N THR A 77 -32.81 35.48 16.40
CA THR A 77 -31.51 35.14 15.79
C THR A 77 -30.54 34.51 16.79
N ILE A 78 -30.46 35.03 18.02
CA ILE A 78 -29.61 34.47 19.08
C ILE A 78 -30.09 33.08 19.47
N SER A 79 -31.40 32.87 19.59
CA SER A 79 -31.96 31.56 19.97
C SER A 79 -31.74 30.51 18.87
N GLU A 80 -31.81 30.91 17.60
CA GLU A 80 -31.54 30.05 16.45
C GLU A 80 -30.07 29.71 16.35
N SER A 81 -29.19 30.72 16.50
CA SER A 81 -27.74 30.53 16.56
C SER A 81 -27.36 29.56 17.68
N ARG A 82 -27.91 29.72 18.89
CA ARG A 82 -27.67 28.81 20.01
C ARG A 82 -28.15 27.38 19.71
N ARG A 83 -29.30 27.23 19.06
CA ARG A 83 -29.81 25.92 18.63
C ARG A 83 -28.90 25.26 17.60
N ALA A 84 -28.45 26.01 16.59
CA ALA A 84 -27.53 25.51 15.57
C ALA A 84 -26.17 25.11 16.17
N VAL A 85 -25.62 25.92 17.08
CA VAL A 85 -24.38 25.58 17.80
C VAL A 85 -24.54 24.31 18.62
N ALA A 86 -25.66 24.15 19.34
CA ALA A 86 -25.93 22.93 20.12
C ALA A 86 -26.08 21.68 19.25
N GLN A 87 -26.66 21.81 18.05
CA GLN A 87 -26.75 20.71 17.08
C GLN A 87 -25.36 20.33 16.56
N LEU A 88 -24.57 21.31 16.13
CA LEU A 88 -23.21 21.08 15.63
C LEU A 88 -22.29 20.49 16.70
N SER A 89 -22.39 20.92 17.97
CA SER A 89 -21.59 20.33 19.04
C SER A 89 -21.94 18.86 19.28
N LEU A 90 -23.22 18.51 19.17
CA LEU A 90 -23.67 17.13 19.33
C LEU A 90 -23.24 16.23 18.17
N GLU A 91 -23.23 16.75 16.94
CA GLU A 91 -22.68 16.05 15.78
C GLU A 91 -21.17 15.84 15.90
N LEU A 92 -20.44 16.86 16.34
CA LEU A 92 -19.00 16.76 16.59
C LEU A 92 -18.68 15.66 17.63
N GLU A 93 -19.43 15.62 18.74
CA GLU A 93 -19.26 14.57 19.76
C GLU A 93 -19.56 13.16 19.21
N LYS A 94 -20.56 13.02 18.33
CA LYS A 94 -20.87 11.74 17.68
C LYS A 94 -19.76 11.29 16.76
N GLU A 95 -19.24 12.18 15.93
CA GLU A 95 -18.14 11.88 15.02
C GLU A 95 -16.85 11.56 15.78
N GLN A 96 -16.57 12.30 16.87
CA GLN A 96 -15.42 12.00 17.72
C GLN A 96 -15.54 10.61 18.35
N LYS A 97 -16.71 10.22 18.86
CA LYS A 97 -16.97 8.87 19.40
C LYS A 97 -16.84 7.77 18.32
N ARG A 98 -17.30 8.05 17.09
CA ARG A 98 -17.13 7.13 15.95
C ARG A 98 -15.65 6.95 15.64
N MET A 99 -14.90 8.04 15.51
CA MET A 99 -13.46 7.97 15.23
C MET A 99 -12.70 7.19 16.30
N THR A 100 -12.98 7.41 17.59
CA THR A 100 -12.34 6.63 18.66
C THR A 100 -12.69 5.15 18.58
N SER A 101 -13.97 4.82 18.33
CA SER A 101 -14.40 3.42 18.18
C SER A 101 -13.75 2.71 16.98
N TYR A 102 -13.61 3.41 15.85
CA TYR A 102 -12.91 2.87 14.68
C TYR A 102 -11.42 2.71 14.94
N GLY A 103 -10.80 3.65 15.65
CA GLY A 103 -9.40 3.55 16.05
C GLY A 103 -9.14 2.34 16.95
N GLU A 104 -9.99 2.11 17.96
CA GLU A 104 -9.88 0.94 18.84
C GLU A 104 -10.08 -0.39 18.08
N ALA A 105 -11.06 -0.46 17.19
CA ALA A 105 -11.30 -1.63 16.36
C ALA A 105 -10.10 -1.93 15.43
N LEU A 106 -9.51 -0.88 14.85
CA LEU A 106 -8.33 -1.01 13.99
C LEU A 106 -7.12 -1.52 14.78
N ILE A 107 -6.85 -0.96 15.96
CA ILE A 107 -5.77 -1.41 16.84
C ILE A 107 -5.98 -2.88 17.24
N SER A 108 -7.21 -3.27 17.60
CA SER A 108 -7.52 -4.66 17.94
C SER A 108 -7.29 -5.61 16.76
N GLN A 109 -7.67 -5.20 15.56
CA GLN A 109 -7.41 -5.96 14.34
C GLN A 109 -5.91 -6.10 14.06
N GLU A 110 -5.15 -5.01 14.17
CA GLU A 110 -3.70 -5.03 14.01
C GLU A 110 -3.03 -5.96 15.02
N CYS A 111 -3.39 -5.88 16.30
CA CYS A 111 -2.88 -6.78 17.34
C CYS A 111 -3.16 -8.25 17.00
N LYS A 112 -4.39 -8.57 16.59
CA LYS A 112 -4.77 -9.94 16.20
C LYS A 112 -3.95 -10.44 15.01
N MET A 113 -3.78 -9.63 13.97
CA MET A 113 -2.97 -9.98 12.79
C MET A 113 -1.50 -10.22 13.14
N VAL A 114 -0.95 -9.42 14.07
CA VAL A 114 0.43 -9.58 14.56
C VAL A 114 0.59 -10.87 15.35
N GLU A 115 -0.39 -11.23 16.18
CA GLU A 115 -0.39 -12.50 16.91
C GLU A 115 -0.48 -13.71 15.98
N GLU A 116 -1.40 -13.68 15.00
CA GLU A 116 -1.52 -14.72 13.97
C GLU A 116 -0.22 -14.87 13.18
N LYS A 117 0.40 -13.76 12.79
CA LYS A 117 1.70 -13.79 12.09
C LYS A 117 2.79 -14.45 12.93
N LYS A 118 2.86 -14.14 14.23
CA LYS A 118 3.82 -14.77 15.14
C LYS A 118 3.60 -16.28 15.25
N LEU A 119 2.34 -16.73 15.33
CA LEU A 119 2.00 -18.15 15.36
C LEU A 119 2.42 -18.85 14.06
N LEU A 120 2.11 -18.26 12.90
CA LEU A 120 2.51 -18.80 11.60
C LEU A 120 4.03 -18.85 11.43
N GLU A 121 4.76 -17.85 11.92
CA GLU A 121 6.23 -17.85 11.90
C GLU A 121 6.80 -18.98 12.78
N GLN A 122 6.21 -19.22 13.96
CA GLN A 122 6.60 -20.33 14.82
C GLN A 122 6.29 -21.70 14.20
N GLU A 123 5.12 -21.87 13.57
CA GLU A 123 4.78 -23.10 12.85
C GLU A 123 5.75 -23.35 11.69
N ARG A 124 6.07 -22.32 10.90
CA ARG A 124 7.07 -22.42 9.83
C ARG A 124 8.43 -22.83 10.37
N ALA A 125 8.88 -22.24 11.48
CA ALA A 125 10.15 -22.61 12.11
C ALA A 125 10.16 -24.08 12.57
N ARG A 126 9.06 -24.56 13.19
CA ARG A 126 8.90 -25.96 13.59
C ARG A 126 8.92 -26.90 12.39
N VAL A 127 8.15 -26.60 11.34
CA VAL A 127 8.11 -27.41 10.11
C VAL A 127 9.49 -27.47 9.45
N LEU A 128 10.21 -26.35 9.39
CA LEU A 128 11.57 -26.32 8.84
C LEU A 128 12.56 -27.13 9.69
N GLN A 129 12.42 -27.12 11.02
CA GLN A 129 13.25 -27.92 11.91
C GLN A 129 12.94 -29.42 11.78
N GLU A 130 11.66 -29.79 11.82
CA GLU A 130 11.19 -31.17 11.75
C GLU A 130 11.44 -31.81 10.39
N LYS A 131 11.19 -31.09 9.28
CA LYS A 131 11.32 -31.65 7.92
C LYS A 131 12.67 -31.37 7.27
N GLY A 132 13.31 -30.25 7.59
CA GLY A 132 14.54 -29.81 6.92
C GLY A 132 15.79 -30.59 7.33
N GLN A 133 15.92 -30.96 8.61
CA GLN A 133 17.11 -31.69 9.09
C GLN A 133 17.17 -33.15 8.62
N PRO A 134 16.07 -33.94 8.68
CA PRO A 134 16.11 -35.34 8.24
C PRO A 134 16.23 -35.46 6.71
N LEU A 135 15.54 -34.61 5.95
CA LEU A 135 15.58 -34.64 4.49
C LEU A 135 16.94 -34.20 3.94
N ARG A 136 17.52 -33.12 4.49
CA ARG A 136 18.84 -32.64 4.06
C ARG A 136 19.95 -33.64 4.39
N SER A 137 19.92 -34.23 5.59
CA SER A 137 20.91 -35.24 5.97
C SER A 137 20.76 -36.53 5.16
N ALA A 138 19.53 -36.97 4.89
CA ALA A 138 19.26 -38.09 3.99
C ALA A 138 19.75 -37.82 2.57
N TYR A 139 19.49 -36.63 2.02
CA TYR A 139 19.95 -36.20 0.70
C TYR A 139 21.47 -36.24 0.59
N LEU A 140 22.18 -35.65 1.55
CA LEU A 140 23.64 -35.62 1.57
C LEU A 140 24.24 -37.02 1.68
N SER A 141 23.68 -37.88 2.54
CA SER A 141 24.14 -39.27 2.67
C SER A 141 23.92 -40.10 1.40
N CYS A 142 22.82 -39.86 0.67
CA CYS A 142 22.56 -40.50 -0.62
C CYS A 142 23.53 -40.00 -1.70
N LEU A 143 23.84 -38.70 -1.72
CA LEU A 143 24.83 -38.14 -2.65
C LEU A 143 26.23 -38.73 -2.45
N ASP A 144 26.70 -38.85 -1.20
CA ASP A 144 28.04 -39.40 -0.93
C ASP A 144 28.20 -40.84 -1.45
N LYS A 145 27.18 -41.68 -1.26
CA LYS A 145 27.18 -43.07 -1.77
C LYS A 145 27.20 -43.11 -3.29
N GLU A 146 26.48 -42.19 -3.93
CA GLU A 146 26.39 -42.11 -5.38
C GLU A 146 27.67 -41.56 -6.00
N GLU A 147 28.39 -40.65 -5.33
CA GLU A 147 29.70 -40.16 -5.77
C GLU A 147 30.75 -41.27 -5.82
N ASP A 148 30.76 -42.15 -4.82
CA ASP A 148 31.65 -43.31 -4.78
C ASP A 148 31.35 -44.31 -5.91
N TRP A 149 30.07 -44.52 -6.24
CA TRP A 149 29.66 -45.34 -7.37
C TRP A 149 30.07 -44.69 -8.70
N GLN A 150 29.81 -43.39 -8.85
CA GLN A 150 30.16 -42.62 -10.05
C GLN A 150 31.67 -42.61 -10.29
N ARG A 151 32.49 -42.51 -9.24
CA ARG A 151 33.95 -42.60 -9.35
C ARG A 151 34.39 -43.96 -9.89
N ARG A 152 33.80 -45.05 -9.38
CA ARG A 152 34.07 -46.41 -9.86
C ARG A 152 33.62 -46.60 -11.31
N ALA A 153 32.44 -46.10 -11.67
CA ALA A 153 31.93 -46.16 -13.03
C ALA A 153 32.83 -45.43 -14.03
N ARG A 154 33.31 -44.22 -13.69
CA ARG A 154 34.24 -43.46 -14.55
C ARG A 154 35.59 -44.16 -14.71
N LEU A 155 36.13 -44.77 -13.66
CA LEU A 155 37.37 -45.55 -13.75
C LEU A 155 37.17 -46.77 -14.65
N LEU A 156 36.08 -47.50 -14.46
CA LEU A 156 35.74 -48.66 -15.28
C LEU A 156 35.56 -48.27 -16.76
N LEU A 157 34.85 -47.19 -17.05
CA LEU A 157 34.66 -46.72 -18.43
C LEU A 157 35.99 -46.38 -19.11
N ARG A 158 36.95 -45.78 -18.39
CA ARG A 158 38.30 -45.53 -18.92
C ARG A 158 39.05 -46.81 -19.25
N GLU A 159 38.99 -47.82 -18.38
CA GLU A 159 39.63 -49.11 -18.64
C GLU A 159 39.02 -49.82 -19.86
N PHE A 160 37.70 -49.71 -20.04
CA PHE A 160 37.00 -50.25 -21.21
C PHE A 160 37.33 -49.44 -22.47
N GLU A 161 37.45 -48.12 -22.38
CA GLU A 161 37.92 -47.25 -23.48
C GLU A 161 39.31 -47.68 -23.96
N ASP A 162 40.26 -47.86 -23.03
CA ASP A 162 41.64 -48.25 -23.36
C ASP A 162 41.68 -49.62 -24.06
N ALA A 163 40.95 -50.60 -23.52
CA ALA A 163 40.87 -51.94 -24.08
C ALA A 163 40.15 -51.98 -25.44
N LEU A 164 39.08 -51.19 -25.63
CA LEU A 164 38.40 -51.05 -26.92
C LEU A 164 39.30 -50.36 -27.95
N THR A 165 40.04 -49.35 -27.53
CA THR A 165 41.03 -48.65 -28.37
C THR A 165 42.13 -49.62 -28.82
N GLU A 166 42.64 -50.46 -27.92
CA GLU A 166 43.62 -51.50 -28.26
C GLU A 166 43.02 -52.54 -29.22
N ARG A 167 41.82 -53.05 -28.93
CA ARG A 167 41.09 -53.97 -29.82
C ARG A 167 40.98 -53.39 -31.23
N GLN A 168 40.59 -52.12 -31.34
CA GLN A 168 40.36 -51.48 -32.62
C GLN A 168 41.67 -51.17 -33.36
N SER A 169 42.73 -50.84 -32.63
CA SER A 169 44.09 -50.73 -33.18
C SER A 169 44.58 -52.07 -33.76
N ILE A 170 44.30 -53.20 -33.11
CA ILE A 170 44.64 -54.54 -33.63
C ILE A 170 43.76 -54.90 -34.84
N TYR A 171 42.50 -54.48 -34.85
CA TYR A 171 41.61 -54.71 -36.00
C TYR A 171 42.13 -54.03 -37.28
N GLY A 172 42.60 -52.78 -37.18
CA GLY A 172 43.10 -51.99 -38.32
C GLY A 172 44.55 -52.28 -38.71
N SER A 173 45.31 -52.97 -37.87
CA SER A 173 46.71 -53.29 -38.14
C SER A 173 46.85 -54.59 -38.94
N LEU A 174 47.74 -54.58 -39.93
CA LEU A 174 48.12 -55.78 -40.68
C LEU A 174 49.20 -56.63 -39.97
N VAL A 175 49.87 -56.07 -38.96
CA VAL A 175 51.02 -56.66 -38.28
C VAL A 175 50.65 -57.28 -36.93
N LEU A 176 49.63 -56.74 -36.26
CA LEU A 176 49.28 -57.18 -34.90
C LEU A 176 48.54 -58.52 -34.89
N PRO A 177 48.81 -59.41 -33.91
CA PRO A 177 48.21 -60.75 -33.89
C PRO A 177 46.70 -60.76 -33.67
N ARG A 178 45.96 -61.49 -34.52
CA ARG A 178 44.49 -61.62 -34.41
C ARG A 178 44.01 -62.35 -33.15
N HIS A 179 44.83 -63.21 -32.55
CA HIS A 179 44.48 -63.92 -31.31
C HIS A 179 44.36 -62.93 -30.13
N LYS A 180 45.25 -61.94 -30.04
CA LYS A 180 45.22 -60.89 -29.00
C LYS A 180 43.90 -60.10 -29.04
N ARG A 181 43.37 -59.84 -30.25
CA ARG A 181 42.04 -59.21 -30.42
C ARG A 181 40.92 -60.06 -29.83
N LEU A 182 40.98 -61.38 -30.00
CA LEU A 182 39.97 -62.30 -29.48
C LEU A 182 40.02 -62.38 -27.95
N GLU A 183 41.22 -62.40 -27.37
CA GLU A 183 41.43 -62.37 -25.91
C GLU A 183 40.84 -61.11 -25.29
N ILE A 184 41.10 -59.93 -25.87
CA ILE A 184 40.52 -58.66 -25.40
C ILE A 184 38.98 -58.71 -25.46
N LYS A 185 38.40 -59.20 -26.57
CA LYS A 185 36.94 -59.34 -26.69
C LYS A 185 36.35 -60.22 -25.59
N LYS A 186 36.96 -61.39 -25.34
CA LYS A 186 36.50 -62.32 -24.30
C LYS A 186 36.63 -61.71 -22.90
N SER A 187 37.77 -61.09 -22.61
CA SER A 187 38.03 -60.42 -21.33
C SER A 187 37.00 -59.32 -21.07
N LEU A 188 36.73 -58.45 -22.05
CA LEU A 188 35.74 -57.38 -21.92
C LEU A 188 34.33 -57.89 -21.66
N LEU A 189 33.88 -58.95 -22.34
CA LEU A 189 32.54 -59.51 -22.12
C LEU A 189 32.41 -60.15 -20.73
N VAL A 190 33.43 -60.88 -20.29
CA VAL A 190 33.45 -61.48 -18.95
C VAL A 190 33.40 -60.37 -17.89
N ARG A 191 34.25 -59.34 -18.03
CA ARG A 191 34.25 -58.20 -17.11
C ARG A 191 32.92 -57.45 -17.11
N ALA A 192 32.33 -57.21 -18.28
CA ALA A 192 31.04 -56.54 -18.39
C ALA A 192 29.89 -57.29 -17.71
N SER A 193 30.01 -58.62 -17.60
CA SER A 193 28.98 -59.48 -17.00
C SER A 193 29.23 -59.75 -15.51
N THR A 194 30.46 -59.55 -15.03
CA THR A 194 30.88 -59.86 -13.65
C THR A 194 31.04 -58.63 -12.79
N ASP A 195 31.44 -57.50 -13.38
CA ASP A 195 31.52 -56.23 -12.66
C ASP A 195 30.11 -55.66 -12.42
N PRO A 196 29.75 -55.34 -11.17
CA PRO A 196 28.41 -54.87 -10.85
C PRO A 196 28.07 -53.53 -11.50
N VAL A 197 29.05 -52.65 -11.72
CA VAL A 197 28.85 -51.36 -12.37
C VAL A 197 28.65 -51.54 -13.87
N ALA A 198 29.42 -52.43 -14.49
CA ALA A 198 29.28 -52.73 -15.92
C ALA A 198 27.98 -53.47 -16.24
N ALA A 199 27.54 -54.36 -15.34
CA ALA A 199 26.26 -55.05 -15.43
C ALA A 199 25.09 -54.08 -15.28
N ASP A 200 25.17 -53.15 -14.33
CA ASP A 200 24.16 -52.12 -14.12
C ASP A 200 24.07 -51.15 -15.32
N LEU A 201 25.18 -50.89 -16.03
CA LEU A 201 25.20 -50.14 -17.28
C LEU A 201 24.86 -50.97 -18.54
N GLU A 202 24.52 -52.26 -18.36
CA GLU A 202 24.20 -53.22 -19.42
C GLU A 202 25.27 -53.29 -20.53
N MET A 203 26.55 -53.11 -20.15
CA MET A 203 27.65 -52.95 -21.10
C MET A 203 27.88 -54.19 -21.98
N ALA A 204 27.51 -55.39 -21.50
CA ALA A 204 27.70 -56.63 -22.24
C ALA A 204 26.94 -56.66 -23.58
N ALA A 205 25.72 -56.10 -23.59
CA ALA A 205 24.91 -56.00 -24.81
C ALA A 205 25.55 -55.03 -25.81
N GLY A 206 25.94 -53.84 -25.36
CA GLY A 206 26.61 -52.85 -26.21
C GLY A 206 27.97 -53.32 -26.73
N LEU A 207 28.76 -54.04 -25.92
CA LEU A 207 30.02 -54.65 -26.37
C LEU A 207 29.80 -55.71 -27.46
N THR A 208 28.76 -56.52 -27.33
CA THR A 208 28.41 -57.52 -28.36
C THR A 208 28.09 -56.83 -29.68
N ASP A 209 27.34 -55.72 -29.63
CA ASP A 209 27.01 -54.90 -30.78
C ASP A 209 28.26 -54.27 -31.42
N ILE A 210 29.11 -53.61 -30.62
CA ILE A 210 30.41 -53.06 -31.06
C ILE A 210 31.24 -54.16 -31.74
N PHE A 211 31.31 -55.35 -31.16
CA PHE A 211 32.18 -56.40 -31.68
C PHE A 211 31.73 -56.97 -33.01
N LYS A 212 30.43 -56.89 -33.29
CA LYS A 212 29.80 -57.35 -34.52
C LYS A 212 29.79 -56.27 -35.60
N HIS A 213 29.61 -55.01 -35.24
CA HIS A 213 29.31 -53.93 -36.18
C HIS A 213 30.41 -52.87 -36.31
N ASP A 214 31.34 -52.73 -35.36
CA ASP A 214 32.41 -51.74 -35.46
C ASP A 214 33.60 -52.24 -36.29
N THR A 215 33.56 -51.93 -37.58
CA THR A 215 34.58 -52.30 -38.57
C THR A 215 35.40 -51.12 -39.06
N TYR A 216 35.17 -49.90 -38.54
CA TYR A 216 35.87 -48.71 -39.01
C TYR A 216 37.26 -48.60 -38.39
N CYS A 217 38.27 -48.44 -39.23
CA CYS A 217 39.60 -47.99 -38.81
C CYS A 217 39.92 -46.71 -39.56
N GLY A 218 40.61 -45.79 -38.88
CA GLY A 218 41.17 -44.61 -39.53
C GLY A 218 42.23 -45.02 -40.56
N ASP A 219 42.85 -44.01 -41.18
CA ASP A 219 43.90 -44.23 -42.17
C ASP A 219 45.01 -45.16 -41.64
N VAL A 220 45.61 -45.97 -42.51
CA VAL A 220 46.63 -46.98 -42.16
C VAL A 220 47.87 -46.33 -41.52
N TRP A 221 48.12 -45.06 -41.85
CA TRP A 221 49.20 -44.23 -41.31
C TRP A 221 48.79 -43.39 -40.09
N ASN A 222 47.59 -43.58 -39.56
CA ASN A 222 47.10 -42.81 -38.44
C ASN A 222 47.81 -43.19 -37.13
N THR A 223 48.61 -42.26 -36.61
CA THR A 223 49.29 -42.40 -35.32
C THR A 223 48.33 -42.30 -34.13
N ASN A 224 47.16 -41.65 -34.30
CA ASN A 224 46.21 -41.44 -33.22
C ASN A 224 45.13 -42.55 -33.20
N LYS A 225 45.32 -43.51 -32.28
CA LYS A 225 44.44 -44.66 -32.07
C LYS A 225 42.98 -44.28 -31.78
N ARG A 226 42.70 -43.05 -31.34
CA ARG A 226 41.34 -42.57 -31.02
C ARG A 226 40.45 -42.32 -32.24
N HIS A 227 41.01 -42.25 -33.44
CA HIS A 227 40.20 -42.17 -34.67
C HIS A 227 39.78 -43.55 -35.19
N ASN A 228 40.21 -44.63 -34.54
CA ASN A 228 39.77 -45.96 -34.89
C ASN A 228 38.45 -46.26 -34.20
N GLY A 229 37.52 -46.88 -34.94
CA GLY A 229 36.18 -47.17 -34.47
C GLY A 229 35.24 -45.99 -34.63
N ARG A 230 33.94 -46.28 -34.66
CA ARG A 230 32.88 -45.26 -34.65
C ARG A 230 31.81 -45.63 -33.62
N LEU A 231 31.40 -46.89 -33.65
CA LEU A 231 30.34 -47.39 -32.79
C LEU A 231 30.82 -47.50 -31.33
N MET A 232 32.08 -47.88 -31.10
CA MET A 232 32.64 -47.93 -29.74
C MET A 232 32.58 -46.58 -29.03
N TRP A 233 32.82 -45.47 -29.74
CA TRP A 233 32.79 -44.12 -29.18
C TRP A 233 31.37 -43.68 -28.85
N LEU A 234 30.40 -44.07 -29.68
CA LEU A 234 28.99 -43.80 -29.42
C LEU A 234 28.51 -44.52 -28.17
N TYR A 235 28.86 -45.80 -28.00
CA TYR A 235 28.53 -46.55 -26.79
C TYR A 235 29.26 -46.04 -25.55
N LEU A 236 30.54 -45.70 -25.63
CA LEU A 236 31.26 -45.09 -24.52
C LEU A 236 30.58 -43.79 -24.07
N ARG A 237 30.21 -42.94 -25.03
CA ARG A 237 29.49 -41.69 -24.73
C ARG A 237 28.10 -41.95 -24.15
N TYR A 238 27.39 -42.95 -24.64
CA TYR A 238 26.12 -43.38 -24.10
C TYR A 238 26.25 -43.84 -22.64
N TRP A 239 27.25 -44.68 -22.33
CA TRP A 239 27.48 -45.15 -20.97
C TRP A 239 27.92 -44.02 -20.03
N GLU A 240 28.73 -43.05 -20.48
CA GLU A 240 29.04 -41.84 -19.71
C GLU A 240 27.78 -41.06 -19.32
N LEU A 241 26.85 -40.88 -20.27
CA LEU A 241 25.58 -40.20 -20.02
C LEU A 241 24.69 -40.99 -19.07
N MET A 242 24.66 -42.33 -19.20
CA MET A 242 23.92 -43.21 -18.30
C MET A 242 24.43 -43.11 -16.86
N VAL A 243 25.74 -42.97 -16.66
CA VAL A 243 26.34 -42.75 -15.32
C VAL A 243 25.85 -41.43 -14.71
N GLU A 244 25.82 -40.34 -15.48
CA GLU A 244 25.31 -39.06 -14.98
C GLU A 244 23.80 -39.10 -14.71
N LEU A 245 23.02 -39.77 -15.57
CA LEU A 245 21.58 -39.91 -15.39
C LEU A 245 21.24 -40.71 -14.13
N LYS A 246 21.90 -41.87 -13.94
CA LYS A 246 21.65 -42.75 -12.80
C LYS A 246 21.93 -42.09 -11.46
N LYS A 247 22.92 -41.18 -11.40
CA LYS A 247 23.17 -40.38 -10.21
C LYS A 247 21.91 -39.67 -9.71
N PHE A 248 21.23 -38.96 -10.62
CA PHE A 248 20.04 -38.20 -10.26
C PHE A 248 18.85 -39.12 -10.00
N THR A 249 18.66 -40.16 -10.82
CA THR A 249 17.54 -41.10 -10.64
C THR A 249 17.64 -41.88 -9.34
N ASN A 250 18.83 -42.30 -8.92
CA ASN A 250 19.04 -43.03 -7.66
C ASN A 250 18.81 -42.11 -6.44
N VAL A 251 19.27 -40.87 -6.52
CA VAL A 251 19.05 -39.87 -5.47
C VAL A 251 17.56 -39.53 -5.36
N GLU A 252 16.87 -39.31 -6.48
CA GLU A 252 15.43 -39.07 -6.52
C GLU A 252 14.64 -40.24 -5.90
N ARG A 253 14.95 -41.47 -6.31
CA ARG A 253 14.31 -42.68 -5.76
C ARG A 253 14.52 -42.78 -4.25
N ALA A 254 15.75 -42.57 -3.77
CA ALA A 254 16.08 -42.67 -2.36
C ALA A 254 15.42 -41.58 -1.47
N ILE A 255 15.02 -40.45 -2.06
CA ILE A 255 14.27 -39.38 -1.36
C ILE A 255 12.77 -39.68 -1.37
N LEU A 256 12.23 -40.17 -2.50
CA LEU A 256 10.79 -40.41 -2.67
C LEU A 256 10.30 -41.69 -1.97
N GLU A 257 11.18 -42.69 -1.78
CA GLU A 257 10.86 -43.94 -1.08
C GLU A 257 10.99 -43.85 0.45
N LYS A 258 11.35 -42.67 0.99
CA LYS A 258 11.42 -42.37 2.43
C LYS A 258 10.26 -41.50 2.90
#